data_AF-A0A5C1QJ80-F1
#
_entry.id   AF-A0A5C1QJ80-F1
#
_cell.length_a   1.000
_cell.length_b   1.000
_cell.length_c   1.000
_cell.angle_alpha   90.00
_cell.angle_beta   90.00
_cell.angle_gamma   90.00
#
_symmetry.space_group_name_H-M   'P 1'
#
loop_
_entity.id
_entity.type
_entity.pdbx_description
1 polymer ?
#
loop_
_entity_poly.entity_id
_entity_poly.type
_entity_poly.pdbx_seq_one_letter_code
_entity_poly.pdbx_strand_id
1 'polypeptide(L)'
;MEDMFIGWPTLASRSCLKDSMRSFADNAVFFNHKPTFIISSDLETQEHCDFAVSIAEDIKKTSGIETVGIGKKTSSDFIQSLATDFDPEVLSYALVHDNNTNHFGHNSNQLILATAGRNYIQSDDDVYCQPGHYENTLSDKLEYSNAYLPADLQIFHSRDEMLEKAKDFSVDVLTEHYRLLGKSVDDDKVISLTTSGAYGDSGMGNLRFLMRLKGENRRIKLASDEVYNRNKFARDIIRIPKGTTIGSGTHLMGMNIGVLNKEFIPPFFPLGRSVDLLFSVMTRLVNLNSNTAFLGFGLFHSPEDTRFYAEDSMQRLKPNLVDLIMSVILACRPDREITSPHNRLNDIADVLLEFSSFGKIEFVEVVHDLWSKSIQVYALELENLLEEYKRKPVSWATDTDLLLDDIYELLREPSYLFSKKRYGFNSDDIQYHMGMYGKLLKIWPDIHKHSAQLNQEGRGLLK
;
A
#
# COMPACT_ATOMS: atom_id res chain seq x y z
N MET A 1 29.51 -3.92 -1.70
CA MET A 1 28.09 -4.12 -1.29
C MET A 1 27.23 -3.50 -2.37
N GLU A 2 26.07 -4.07 -2.63
CA GLU A 2 25.11 -3.48 -3.56
C GLU A 2 24.65 -2.11 -3.04
N ASP A 3 24.43 -1.13 -3.92
CA ASP A 3 23.90 0.17 -3.52
C ASP A 3 22.50 -0.03 -2.90
N MET A 4 22.30 0.43 -1.67
CA MET A 4 21.03 0.36 -0.96
C MET A 4 20.29 1.70 -1.08
N PHE A 5 19.00 1.65 -1.35
CA PHE A 5 18.12 2.80 -1.51
C PHE A 5 16.94 2.68 -0.56
N ILE A 6 16.62 3.77 0.12
CA ILE A 6 15.36 3.91 0.86
C ILE A 6 14.67 5.21 0.46
N GLY A 7 13.39 5.11 0.14
CA GLY A 7 12.57 6.20 -0.35
C GLY A 7 11.37 6.49 0.54
N TRP A 8 11.07 7.77 0.71
CA TRP A 8 9.87 8.25 1.40
C TRP A 8 8.94 8.95 0.40
N PRO A 9 7.82 8.32 0.00
CA PRO A 9 6.75 9.02 -0.70
C PRO A 9 6.00 9.88 0.32
N THR A 10 6.13 11.19 0.20
CA THR A 10 5.67 12.11 1.25
C THR A 10 5.13 13.40 0.66
N LEU A 11 4.25 14.04 1.42
CA LEU A 11 3.89 15.42 1.17
C LEU A 11 5.00 16.38 1.63
N ALA A 12 6.08 15.96 2.27
CA ALA A 12 7.18 16.84 2.72
C ALA A 12 6.73 18.09 3.50
N SER A 13 5.56 18.01 4.15
CA SER A 13 5.00 19.07 5.01
C SER A 13 4.85 18.62 6.46
N ARG A 14 5.06 17.33 6.72
CA ARG A 14 4.93 16.74 8.06
C ARG A 14 6.24 16.83 8.80
N SER A 15 6.16 17.22 10.08
CA SER A 15 7.36 17.33 10.90
C SER A 15 7.97 15.96 11.21
N CYS A 16 7.14 14.90 11.22
CA CYS A 16 7.55 13.53 11.49
C CYS A 16 8.52 12.94 10.46
N LEU A 17 8.55 13.46 9.22
CA LEU A 17 9.45 12.98 8.16
C LEU A 17 10.92 12.99 8.60
N LYS A 18 11.34 14.09 9.24
CA LYS A 18 12.74 14.25 9.68
C LYS A 18 13.13 13.18 10.69
N ASP A 19 12.25 12.92 11.65
CA ASP A 19 12.52 11.97 12.73
C ASP A 19 12.39 10.51 12.25
N SER A 20 11.48 10.23 11.32
CA SER A 20 11.43 8.97 10.57
C SER A 20 12.77 8.71 9.88
N MET A 21 13.23 9.64 9.03
CA MET A 21 14.51 9.47 8.30
C MET A 21 15.70 9.32 9.25
N ARG A 22 15.78 10.14 10.32
CA ARG A 22 16.83 10.01 11.33
C ARG A 22 16.86 8.64 11.97
N SER A 23 15.71 8.07 12.33
CA SER A 23 15.67 6.73 12.93
C SER A 23 16.20 5.65 11.98
N PHE A 24 15.92 5.74 10.67
CA PHE A 24 16.51 4.84 9.67
C PHE A 24 18.01 5.09 9.47
N ALA A 25 18.46 6.35 9.54
CA ALA A 25 19.87 6.71 9.46
C ALA A 25 20.64 6.15 10.65
N ASP A 26 20.09 6.24 11.86
CA ASP A 26 20.69 5.70 13.08
C ASP A 26 20.83 4.17 12.99
N ASN A 27 19.80 3.47 12.52
CA ASN A 27 19.87 2.01 12.27
C ASN A 27 20.95 1.68 11.23
N ALA A 28 20.99 2.39 10.10
CA ALA A 28 21.97 2.18 9.05
C ALA A 28 23.41 2.41 9.55
N VAL A 29 23.66 3.50 10.29
CA VAL A 29 24.97 3.81 10.89
C VAL A 29 25.38 2.74 11.90
N PHE A 30 24.45 2.31 12.76
CA PHE A 30 24.69 1.26 13.74
C PHE A 30 25.16 -0.05 13.08
N PHE A 31 24.58 -0.42 11.94
CA PHE A 31 24.96 -1.61 11.17
C PHE A 31 25.99 -1.34 10.06
N ASN A 32 26.63 -0.17 10.05
CA ASN A 32 27.68 0.22 9.10
C ASN A 32 27.26 0.19 7.62
N HIS A 33 26.01 0.58 7.35
CA HIS A 33 25.50 0.82 6.00
C HIS A 33 25.62 2.29 5.61
N LYS A 34 25.68 2.54 4.30
CA LYS A 34 25.63 3.88 3.70
C LYS A 34 24.63 3.88 2.55
N PRO A 35 23.33 3.71 2.83
CA PRO A 35 22.31 3.79 1.79
C PRO A 35 22.24 5.20 1.19
N THR A 36 21.54 5.32 0.07
CA THR A 36 21.06 6.61 -0.44
C THR A 36 19.61 6.78 -0.02
N PHE A 37 19.31 7.90 0.63
CA PHE A 37 17.95 8.28 1.00
C PHE A 37 17.31 9.09 -0.13
N ILE A 38 16.04 8.83 -0.42
CA ILE A 38 15.28 9.53 -1.45
C ILE A 38 14.01 10.12 -0.82
N ILE A 39 13.84 11.43 -0.89
CA ILE A 39 12.58 12.10 -0.53
C ILE A 39 11.83 12.32 -1.84
N SER A 40 10.72 11.63 -2.04
CA SER A 40 9.87 11.82 -3.21
C SER A 40 8.63 12.61 -2.78
N SER A 41 8.56 13.84 -3.28
CA SER A 41 7.48 14.76 -2.98
C SER A 41 7.04 15.53 -4.22
N ASP A 42 5.75 15.71 -4.34
CA ASP A 42 5.09 16.37 -5.45
C ASP A 42 4.72 17.83 -5.13
N LEU A 43 5.16 18.38 -3.99
CA LEU A 43 4.77 19.72 -3.57
C LEU A 43 5.43 20.86 -4.38
N GLU A 44 4.67 21.95 -4.48
CA GLU A 44 4.98 23.09 -5.36
C GLU A 44 5.68 24.25 -4.64
N THR A 45 5.53 24.38 -3.32
CA THR A 45 5.97 25.59 -2.63
C THR A 45 7.46 25.56 -2.33
N GLN A 46 8.10 26.73 -2.42
CA GLN A 46 9.51 26.89 -2.07
C GLN A 46 9.78 26.43 -0.63
N GLU A 47 8.85 26.66 0.30
CA GLU A 47 8.95 26.26 1.70
C GLU A 47 9.12 24.74 1.89
N HIS A 48 8.35 23.92 1.16
CA HIS A 48 8.48 22.46 1.24
C HIS A 48 9.78 21.96 0.61
N CYS A 49 10.21 22.58 -0.51
CA CYS A 49 11.53 22.30 -1.09
C CYS A 49 12.65 22.62 -0.10
N ASP A 50 12.59 23.80 0.55
CA ASP A 50 13.57 24.22 1.55
C ASP A 50 13.56 23.27 2.76
N PHE A 51 12.37 22.81 3.18
CA PHE A 51 12.24 21.82 4.25
C PHE A 51 12.91 20.49 3.89
N ALA A 52 12.62 19.92 2.72
CA ALA A 52 13.23 18.68 2.25
C ALA A 52 14.77 18.80 2.12
N VAL A 53 15.27 19.93 1.59
CA VAL A 53 16.70 20.24 1.53
C VAL A 53 17.30 20.30 2.94
N SER A 54 16.63 20.98 3.88
CA SER A 54 17.11 21.08 5.26
C SER A 54 17.20 19.71 5.95
N ILE A 55 16.27 18.79 5.66
CA ILE A 55 16.33 17.41 6.15
C ILE A 55 17.52 16.69 5.52
N ALA A 56 17.69 16.77 4.20
CA ALA A 56 18.80 16.13 3.49
C ALA A 56 20.17 16.57 4.02
N GLU A 57 20.35 17.87 4.23
CA GLU A 57 21.57 18.44 4.83
C GLU A 57 21.80 17.96 6.27
N ASP A 58 20.75 17.91 7.07
CA ASP A 58 20.80 17.43 8.46
C ASP A 58 21.18 15.95 8.55
N ILE A 59 20.54 15.09 7.74
CA ILE A 59 20.85 13.65 7.65
C ILE A 59 22.29 13.45 7.20
N LYS A 60 22.73 14.12 6.12
CA LYS A 60 24.10 14.02 5.62
C LYS A 60 25.13 14.47 6.66
N LYS A 61 24.86 15.58 7.35
CA LYS A 61 25.77 16.11 8.38
C LYS A 61 25.89 15.20 9.59
N THR A 62 24.79 14.57 10.02
CA THR A 62 24.74 13.78 11.26
C THR A 62 25.15 12.32 11.06
N SER A 63 24.81 11.73 9.92
CA SER A 63 25.03 10.30 9.63
C SER A 63 26.00 10.02 8.48
N GLY A 64 26.32 11.02 7.65
CA GLY A 64 27.11 10.83 6.43
C GLY A 64 26.35 10.15 5.29
N ILE A 65 25.03 9.97 5.42
CA ILE A 65 24.16 9.36 4.41
C ILE A 65 23.80 10.40 3.34
N GLU A 66 23.98 10.04 2.07
CA GLU A 66 23.56 10.87 0.95
C GLU A 66 22.04 10.87 0.86
N THR A 67 21.45 12.04 0.66
CA THR A 67 19.99 12.23 0.56
C THR A 67 19.67 13.05 -0.68
N VAL A 68 18.74 12.57 -1.50
CA VAL A 68 18.31 13.18 -2.75
C VAL A 68 16.82 13.51 -2.68
N GLY A 69 16.42 14.70 -3.12
CA GLY A 69 15.02 15.10 -3.22
C GLY A 69 14.50 15.03 -4.66
N ILE A 70 13.37 14.38 -4.88
CA ILE A 70 12.61 14.43 -6.13
C ILE A 70 11.40 15.33 -5.85
N GLY A 71 11.44 16.54 -6.41
CA GLY A 71 10.38 17.54 -6.31
C GLY A 71 9.57 17.65 -7.60
N LYS A 72 8.49 18.44 -7.58
CA LYS A 72 7.68 18.72 -8.79
C LYS A 72 8.53 19.19 -9.98
N LYS A 73 9.52 20.05 -9.76
CA LYS A 73 10.41 20.53 -10.84
C LYS A 73 11.21 19.37 -11.45
N THR A 74 11.87 18.56 -10.63
CA THR A 74 12.62 17.37 -11.06
C THR A 74 11.73 16.42 -11.86
N SER A 75 10.52 16.14 -11.37
CA SER A 75 9.54 15.32 -12.07
C SER A 75 9.10 15.95 -13.40
N SER A 76 8.89 17.27 -13.45
CA SER A 76 8.50 17.98 -14.69
C SER A 76 9.60 17.93 -15.74
N ASP A 77 10.85 18.19 -15.33
CA ASP A 77 12.03 18.12 -16.20
C ASP A 77 12.21 16.69 -16.74
N PHE A 78 11.99 15.69 -15.88
CA PHE A 78 12.05 14.28 -16.27
C PHE A 78 10.93 13.91 -17.26
N ILE A 79 9.69 14.34 -17.02
CA ILE A 79 8.58 14.16 -17.97
C ILE A 79 8.92 14.79 -19.31
N GLN A 80 9.47 16.00 -19.33
CA GLN A 80 9.86 16.67 -20.58
C GLN A 80 10.94 15.88 -21.33
N SER A 81 11.88 15.24 -20.61
CA SER A 81 12.89 14.39 -21.23
C SER A 81 12.30 13.13 -21.88
N LEU A 82 11.24 12.58 -21.29
CA LEU A 82 10.53 11.38 -21.77
C LEU A 82 9.45 11.69 -22.81
N ALA A 83 8.95 12.93 -22.87
CA ALA A 83 7.86 13.37 -23.74
C ALA A 83 8.13 13.23 -25.25
N THR A 84 9.38 12.94 -25.63
CA THR A 84 9.74 12.65 -27.03
C THR A 84 9.28 11.27 -27.47
N ASP A 85 9.23 10.31 -26.54
CA ASP A 85 8.92 8.90 -26.80
C ASP A 85 7.57 8.47 -26.20
N PHE A 86 7.04 9.22 -25.24
CA PHE A 86 5.83 8.86 -24.48
C PHE A 86 4.84 10.01 -24.37
N ASP A 87 3.56 9.69 -24.18
CA ASP A 87 2.47 10.67 -24.01
C ASP A 87 2.68 11.49 -22.72
N PRO A 88 2.88 12.82 -22.82
CA PRO A 88 3.11 13.69 -21.66
C PRO A 88 1.94 13.71 -20.67
N GLU A 89 0.70 13.50 -21.13
CA GLU A 89 -0.48 13.47 -20.25
C GLU A 89 -0.44 12.23 -19.36
N VAL A 90 -0.09 11.08 -19.93
CA VAL A 90 0.02 9.81 -19.19
C VAL A 90 1.21 9.84 -18.22
N LEU A 91 2.33 10.43 -18.64
CA LEU A 91 3.49 10.65 -17.75
C LEU A 91 3.13 11.58 -16.58
N SER A 92 2.41 12.66 -16.84
CA SER A 92 1.95 13.59 -15.80
C SER A 92 0.99 12.89 -14.84
N TYR A 93 0.03 12.12 -15.35
CA TYR A 93 -0.87 11.28 -14.56
C TYR A 93 -0.13 10.26 -13.68
N ALA A 94 1.06 9.79 -14.08
CA ALA A 94 1.82 8.82 -13.31
C ALA A 94 2.70 9.45 -12.23
N LEU A 95 3.21 10.66 -12.47
CA LEU A 95 4.33 11.24 -11.70
C LEU A 95 4.04 12.60 -11.06
N VAL A 96 3.00 13.32 -11.46
CA VAL A 96 2.74 14.69 -10.98
C VAL A 96 1.34 14.84 -10.41
N HIS A 97 1.30 15.46 -9.24
CA HIS A 97 0.12 15.80 -8.47
C HIS A 97 -0.78 16.83 -9.15
N ASP A 98 -2.10 16.60 -9.06
CA ASP A 98 -3.10 17.67 -9.18
C ASP A 98 -3.57 18.14 -7.78
N ASN A 99 -3.65 19.44 -7.54
CA ASN A 99 -3.96 20.00 -6.20
C ASN A 99 -5.34 19.59 -5.61
N ASN A 100 -6.14 18.77 -6.29
CA ASN A 100 -7.55 18.54 -5.98
C ASN A 100 -7.86 17.15 -5.38
N THR A 101 -6.93 16.21 -5.37
CA THR A 101 -7.20 14.85 -4.85
C THR A 101 -6.13 14.38 -3.84
N ASN A 102 -6.30 13.20 -3.23
CA ASN A 102 -5.30 12.60 -2.34
C ASN A 102 -4.40 11.67 -3.17
N HIS A 103 -3.09 11.88 -3.11
CA HIS A 103 -2.13 11.26 -4.03
C HIS A 103 -1.11 10.46 -3.25
N PHE A 104 -1.22 9.14 -3.33
CA PHE A 104 -0.32 8.24 -2.64
C PHE A 104 0.59 7.50 -3.62
N GLY A 105 0.13 7.28 -4.86
CA GLY A 105 0.86 6.49 -5.86
C GLY A 105 1.88 7.28 -6.68
N HIS A 106 1.69 8.59 -6.91
CA HIS A 106 2.62 9.41 -7.71
C HIS A 106 4.06 9.36 -7.21
N ASN A 107 4.25 9.67 -5.92
CA ASN A 107 5.57 9.67 -5.30
C ASN A 107 6.15 8.24 -5.25
N SER A 108 5.31 7.22 -5.04
CA SER A 108 5.75 5.82 -5.13
C SER A 108 6.22 5.44 -6.54
N ASN A 109 5.54 5.93 -7.59
CA ASN A 109 5.94 5.73 -8.99
C ASN A 109 7.26 6.45 -9.32
N GLN A 110 7.47 7.65 -8.79
CA GLN A 110 8.76 8.35 -8.89
C GLN A 110 9.89 7.52 -8.27
N LEU A 111 9.68 6.90 -7.09
CA LEU A 111 10.65 6.01 -6.46
C LEU A 111 10.95 4.77 -7.33
N ILE A 112 9.93 4.16 -7.95
CA ILE A 112 10.12 3.04 -8.89
C ILE A 112 11.02 3.46 -10.06
N LEU A 113 10.76 4.61 -10.69
CA LEU A 113 11.55 5.05 -11.84
C LEU A 113 12.96 5.53 -11.45
N ALA A 114 13.09 6.23 -10.32
CA ALA A 114 14.36 6.71 -9.79
C ALA A 114 15.31 5.56 -9.41
N THR A 115 14.76 4.40 -9.07
CA THR A 115 15.53 3.20 -8.73
C THR A 115 15.41 2.10 -9.77
N ALA A 116 14.85 2.36 -10.94
CA ALA A 116 14.66 1.37 -12.00
C ALA A 116 15.97 0.65 -12.33
N GLY A 117 15.93 -0.69 -12.30
CA GLY A 117 17.11 -1.55 -12.45
C GLY A 117 17.86 -1.85 -11.14
N ARG A 118 17.37 -1.38 -9.99
CA ARG A 118 17.96 -1.58 -8.66
C ARG A 118 16.88 -1.90 -7.65
N ASN A 119 17.22 -2.59 -6.55
CA ASN A 119 16.27 -2.82 -5.47
C ASN A 119 16.19 -1.59 -4.57
N TYR A 120 15.02 -1.35 -3.97
CA TYR A 120 14.83 -0.25 -3.02
C TYR A 120 13.86 -0.65 -1.90
N ILE A 121 13.92 0.09 -0.81
CA ILE A 121 12.93 0.07 0.29
C ILE A 121 12.12 1.35 0.22
N GLN A 122 10.82 1.27 0.46
CA GLN A 122 9.92 2.40 0.63
C GLN A 122 9.47 2.44 2.08
N SER A 123 9.36 3.63 2.66
CA SER A 123 8.80 3.83 4.00
C SER A 123 7.86 5.04 4.01
N ASP A 124 6.72 4.93 4.69
CA ASP A 124 5.87 6.10 4.97
C ASP A 124 6.60 7.09 5.88
N ASP A 125 6.22 8.37 5.79
CA ASP A 125 6.85 9.48 6.52
C ASP A 125 6.54 9.54 8.03
N ASP A 126 5.58 8.73 8.49
CA ASP A 126 5.19 8.54 9.88
C ASP A 126 5.57 7.16 10.44
N VAL A 127 6.47 6.44 9.74
CA VAL A 127 7.05 5.17 10.18
C VAL A 127 8.47 5.37 10.67
N TYR A 128 8.76 4.93 11.89
CA TYR A 128 10.05 5.05 12.55
C TYR A 128 10.77 3.70 12.54
N CYS A 129 12.07 3.72 12.30
CA CYS A 129 12.96 2.55 12.41
C CYS A 129 13.21 2.20 13.87
N GLN A 130 12.16 1.73 14.53
CA GLN A 130 12.15 1.15 15.86
C GLN A 130 11.63 -0.26 15.67
N PRO A 131 12.51 -1.24 15.37
CA PRO A 131 12.04 -2.58 15.12
C PRO A 131 11.58 -3.20 16.44
N GLY A 132 10.40 -3.79 16.40
CA GLY A 132 9.81 -4.48 17.54
C GLY A 132 9.22 -5.82 17.12
N HIS A 133 8.93 -6.66 18.11
CA HIS A 133 8.20 -7.90 17.93
C HIS A 133 7.10 -8.06 18.99
N TYR A 134 6.13 -8.93 18.72
CA TYR A 134 5.12 -9.30 19.72
C TYR A 134 5.67 -10.36 20.69
N GLU A 135 5.31 -10.27 21.97
CA GLU A 135 5.88 -11.08 23.07
C GLU A 135 6.04 -12.58 22.74
N ASN A 136 7.23 -13.15 22.99
CA ASN A 136 7.53 -14.59 22.93
C ASN A 136 7.16 -15.30 21.61
N THR A 137 6.97 -14.58 20.50
CA THR A 137 6.60 -15.18 19.23
C THR A 137 7.73 -15.33 18.22
N LEU A 138 8.93 -14.79 18.48
CA LEU A 138 10.04 -14.83 17.53
C LEU A 138 10.37 -16.28 17.13
N SER A 139 10.21 -16.56 15.86
CA SER A 139 10.60 -17.81 15.22
C SER A 139 11.72 -17.51 14.23
N ASP A 140 12.87 -18.16 14.41
CA ASP A 140 13.97 -18.13 13.43
C ASP A 140 13.66 -18.97 12.18
N LYS A 141 12.53 -19.68 12.17
CA LYS A 141 12.12 -20.53 11.06
C LYS A 141 11.47 -19.68 9.97
N LEU A 142 11.93 -19.90 8.75
CA LEU A 142 11.24 -19.43 7.56
C LEU A 142 9.92 -20.22 7.40
N GLU A 143 8.80 -19.52 7.40
CA GLU A 143 7.47 -20.13 7.27
C GLU A 143 6.88 -19.90 5.88
N TYR A 144 5.94 -20.76 5.47
CA TYR A 144 5.19 -20.64 4.24
C TYR A 144 3.71 -20.52 4.55
N SER A 145 3.03 -19.54 3.96
CA SER A 145 1.61 -19.32 4.20
C SER A 145 0.85 -18.94 2.93
N ASN A 146 -0.31 -19.56 2.75
CA ASN A 146 -1.31 -19.14 1.75
C ASN A 146 -2.35 -18.17 2.34
N ALA A 147 -2.17 -17.74 3.59
CA ALA A 147 -3.05 -16.75 4.20
C ALA A 147 -2.96 -15.43 3.44
N TYR A 148 -4.09 -14.72 3.34
CA TYR A 148 -4.13 -13.38 2.76
C TYR A 148 -3.11 -12.44 3.43
N LEU A 149 -2.97 -12.54 4.75
CA LEU A 149 -1.88 -11.96 5.54
C LEU A 149 -1.44 -12.95 6.64
N PRO A 150 -0.14 -13.25 6.79
CA PRO A 150 0.41 -14.12 7.83
C PRO A 150 0.78 -13.38 9.14
N ALA A 151 -0.07 -12.49 9.63
CA ALA A 151 0.10 -11.85 10.93
C ALA A 151 -1.24 -11.71 11.66
N ASP A 152 -1.25 -12.12 12.93
CA ASP A 152 -2.40 -11.86 13.79
C ASP A 152 -2.44 -10.37 14.13
N LEU A 153 -3.64 -9.80 14.08
CA LEU A 153 -3.87 -8.42 14.48
C LEU A 153 -4.24 -8.36 15.96
N GLN A 154 -3.39 -7.74 16.76
CA GLN A 154 -3.66 -7.40 18.17
C GLN A 154 -4.09 -5.95 18.28
N ILE A 155 -5.06 -5.68 19.16
CA ILE A 155 -5.68 -4.37 19.34
C ILE A 155 -5.52 -4.01 20.81
N PHE A 156 -5.11 -2.78 21.08
CA PHE A 156 -4.82 -2.28 22.42
C PHE A 156 -5.65 -1.04 22.72
N HIS A 157 -5.94 -0.80 24.01
CA HIS A 157 -6.78 0.33 24.41
C HIS A 157 -6.01 1.64 24.47
N SER A 158 -4.71 1.54 24.71
CA SER A 158 -3.81 2.68 24.74
C SER A 158 -2.48 2.34 24.07
N ARG A 159 -1.81 3.40 23.63
CA ARG A 159 -0.43 3.34 23.18
C ARG A 159 0.49 2.75 24.24
N ASP A 160 0.32 3.09 25.51
CA ASP A 160 1.17 2.57 26.59
C ASP A 160 1.04 1.05 26.75
N GLU A 161 -0.19 0.53 26.70
CA GLU A 161 -0.45 -0.92 26.75
C GLU A 161 0.20 -1.62 25.53
N MET A 162 0.07 -1.01 24.35
CA MET A 162 0.68 -1.52 23.13
C MET A 162 2.21 -1.53 23.21
N LEU A 163 2.83 -0.43 23.65
CA LEU A 163 4.28 -0.30 23.81
C LEU A 163 4.84 -1.24 24.87
N GLU A 164 4.09 -1.55 25.93
CA GLU A 164 4.48 -2.58 26.89
C GLU A 164 4.62 -3.96 26.23
N LYS A 165 3.81 -4.24 25.20
CA LYS A 165 3.74 -5.51 24.47
C LYS A 165 4.66 -5.59 23.26
N ALA A 166 4.98 -4.47 22.62
CA ALA A 166 5.99 -4.38 21.59
C ALA A 166 7.38 -4.42 22.24
N LYS A 167 8.11 -5.53 22.06
CA LYS A 167 9.47 -5.66 22.61
C LYS A 167 10.49 -5.19 21.60
N ASP A 168 11.42 -4.36 22.05
CA ASP A 168 12.54 -3.86 21.23
C ASP A 168 13.29 -5.03 20.58
N PHE A 169 13.56 -4.88 19.29
CA PHE A 169 14.25 -5.87 18.49
C PHE A 169 15.42 -5.21 17.76
N SER A 170 16.65 -5.52 18.15
CA SER A 170 17.82 -5.01 17.44
C SER A 170 18.01 -5.82 16.16
N VAL A 171 17.65 -5.23 15.02
CA VAL A 171 17.80 -5.85 13.71
C VAL A 171 18.27 -4.85 12.66
N ASP A 172 19.10 -5.35 11.76
CA ASP A 172 19.54 -4.63 10.57
C ASP A 172 18.41 -4.64 9.54
N VAL A 173 17.54 -3.62 9.61
CA VAL A 173 16.32 -3.54 8.81
C VAL A 173 16.65 -3.59 7.31
N LEU A 174 17.69 -2.87 6.88
CA LEU A 174 18.10 -2.84 5.47
C LEU A 174 18.55 -4.23 5.00
N THR A 175 19.43 -4.89 5.75
CA THR A 175 19.89 -6.24 5.39
C THR A 175 18.74 -7.24 5.34
N GLU A 176 17.76 -7.17 6.25
CA GLU A 176 16.62 -8.09 6.26
C GLU A 176 15.75 -7.99 5.01
N HIS A 177 15.49 -6.77 4.51
CA HIS A 177 14.80 -6.60 3.22
C HIS A 177 15.67 -7.12 2.06
N TYR A 178 16.91 -6.61 1.95
CA TYR A 178 17.77 -6.88 0.79
C TYR A 178 18.20 -8.35 0.68
N ARG A 179 18.37 -9.07 1.80
CA ARG A 179 18.78 -10.48 1.77
C ARG A 179 17.71 -11.38 1.16
N LEU A 180 16.44 -10.98 1.19
CA LEU A 180 15.30 -11.76 0.70
C LEU A 180 14.90 -11.37 -0.73
N LEU A 181 15.00 -10.09 -1.11
CA LEU A 181 14.62 -9.64 -2.45
C LEU A 181 15.40 -10.38 -3.55
N GLY A 182 14.68 -10.94 -4.51
CA GLY A 182 15.24 -11.72 -5.62
C GLY A 182 15.68 -13.14 -5.23
N LYS A 183 15.48 -13.58 -3.99
CA LYS A 183 15.75 -14.98 -3.62
C LYS A 183 14.69 -15.90 -4.21
N SER A 184 15.15 -17.01 -4.77
CA SER A 184 14.30 -18.14 -5.13
C SER A 184 13.83 -18.84 -3.87
N VAL A 185 12.54 -19.17 -3.85
CA VAL A 185 11.84 -19.84 -2.74
C VAL A 185 11.56 -21.31 -3.08
N ASP A 186 11.47 -21.59 -4.37
CA ASP A 186 11.25 -22.85 -5.08
C ASP A 186 11.72 -22.62 -6.53
N ASP A 187 11.90 -23.67 -7.33
CA ASP A 187 12.60 -23.63 -8.63
C ASP A 187 12.18 -22.45 -9.54
N ASP A 188 10.90 -22.08 -9.52
CA ASP A 188 10.36 -20.99 -10.34
C ASP A 188 9.92 -19.73 -9.57
N LYS A 189 9.87 -19.75 -8.23
CA LYS A 189 9.25 -18.67 -7.44
C LYS A 189 10.28 -17.71 -6.84
N VAL A 190 10.02 -16.41 -6.93
CA VAL A 190 10.93 -15.36 -6.48
C VAL A 190 10.27 -14.42 -5.47
N ILE A 191 11.00 -13.96 -4.47
CA ILE A 191 10.54 -12.91 -3.55
C ILE A 191 10.69 -11.56 -4.26
N SER A 192 9.58 -11.05 -4.81
CA SER A 192 9.55 -9.74 -5.48
C SER A 192 9.26 -8.60 -4.51
N LEU A 193 8.62 -8.90 -3.38
CA LEU A 193 8.27 -7.93 -2.35
C LEU A 193 8.70 -8.42 -0.98
N THR A 194 9.07 -7.50 -0.11
CA THR A 194 9.23 -7.72 1.33
C THR A 194 8.39 -6.67 2.05
N THR A 195 7.90 -6.97 3.25
CA THR A 195 7.14 -6.02 4.07
C THR A 195 7.39 -6.32 5.53
N SER A 196 7.70 -5.29 6.32
CA SER A 196 7.73 -5.43 7.77
C SER A 196 6.31 -5.42 8.33
N GLY A 197 6.15 -5.96 9.55
CA GLY A 197 4.95 -5.71 10.32
C GLY A 197 4.85 -4.25 10.76
N ALA A 198 3.78 -3.92 11.47
CA ALA A 198 3.63 -2.59 12.06
C ALA A 198 3.10 -2.69 13.48
N TYR A 199 3.49 -1.73 14.31
CA TYR A 199 2.85 -1.47 15.59
C TYR A 199 2.69 0.04 15.81
N GLY A 200 1.71 0.45 16.63
CA GLY A 200 1.30 1.85 16.73
C GLY A 200 -0.05 2.09 16.06
N ASP A 201 -0.26 3.26 15.47
CA ASP A 201 -1.51 3.59 14.77
C ASP A 201 -1.79 2.57 13.66
N SER A 202 -3.04 2.20 13.42
CA SER A 202 -3.34 1.18 12.40
C SER A 202 -3.18 1.68 10.96
N GLY A 203 -3.16 2.99 10.72
CA GLY A 203 -3.26 3.61 9.39
C GLY A 203 -4.62 3.38 8.69
N MET A 204 -5.46 2.50 9.25
CA MET A 204 -6.75 2.12 8.68
C MET A 204 -7.78 3.25 8.86
N GLY A 205 -8.75 3.28 7.95
CA GLY A 205 -9.91 4.18 8.02
C GLY A 205 -11.09 3.65 8.84
N ASN A 206 -11.09 2.36 9.20
CA ASN A 206 -12.04 1.70 10.10
C ASN A 206 -11.45 0.36 10.56
N LEU A 207 -12.09 -0.31 11.54
CA LEU A 207 -11.75 -1.66 11.97
C LEU A 207 -12.81 -2.70 11.55
N ARG A 208 -13.41 -2.56 10.36
CA ARG A 208 -14.48 -3.48 9.92
C ARG A 208 -14.08 -4.96 9.89
N PHE A 209 -12.79 -5.30 9.89
CA PHE A 209 -12.35 -6.68 10.05
C PHE A 209 -12.82 -7.31 11.38
N LEU A 210 -13.10 -6.50 12.42
CA LEU A 210 -13.70 -6.96 13.67
C LEU A 210 -15.00 -7.73 13.41
N MET A 211 -15.75 -7.33 12.37
CA MET A 211 -17.01 -7.97 12.01
C MET A 211 -16.84 -9.40 11.48
N ARG A 212 -15.63 -9.74 11.02
CA ARG A 212 -15.29 -11.04 10.42
C ARG A 212 -14.49 -11.95 11.35
N LEU A 213 -14.24 -11.54 12.59
CA LEU A 213 -13.45 -12.36 13.51
C LEU A 213 -14.18 -13.66 13.84
N LYS A 214 -13.42 -14.77 13.83
CA LYS A 214 -13.89 -16.11 14.16
C LYS A 214 -13.03 -16.72 15.28
N GLY A 215 -13.52 -17.80 15.87
CA GLY A 215 -12.78 -18.62 16.82
C GLY A 215 -12.22 -17.83 18.01
N GLU A 216 -10.95 -18.06 18.34
CA GLU A 216 -10.33 -17.49 19.54
C GLU A 216 -10.17 -15.96 19.47
N ASN A 217 -9.80 -15.44 18.29
CA ASN A 217 -9.70 -14.00 18.09
C ASN A 217 -11.04 -13.30 18.36
N ARG A 218 -12.14 -13.90 17.92
CA ARG A 218 -13.48 -13.42 18.24
C ARG A 218 -13.78 -13.51 19.74
N ARG A 219 -13.52 -14.67 20.34
CA ARG A 219 -13.80 -14.94 21.75
C ARG A 219 -13.19 -13.88 22.66
N ILE A 220 -11.97 -13.45 22.35
CA ILE A 220 -11.24 -12.43 23.09
C ILE A 220 -11.72 -11.02 22.70
N LYS A 221 -11.76 -10.69 21.41
CA LYS A 221 -11.95 -9.31 20.94
C LYS A 221 -13.40 -8.86 20.87
N LEU A 222 -14.35 -9.80 20.91
CA LEU A 222 -15.80 -9.58 20.92
C LEU A 222 -16.48 -10.29 22.09
N ALA A 223 -15.81 -10.38 23.25
CA ALA A 223 -16.29 -11.12 24.42
C ALA A 223 -17.60 -10.55 25.02
N SER A 224 -17.78 -9.22 24.96
CA SER A 224 -18.94 -8.50 25.49
C SER A 224 -19.18 -7.21 24.70
N ASP A 225 -20.31 -6.54 24.94
CA ASP A 225 -20.61 -5.22 24.37
C ASP A 225 -19.55 -4.18 24.76
N GLU A 226 -19.11 -4.20 26.02
CA GLU A 226 -18.06 -3.32 26.53
C GLU A 226 -16.74 -3.54 25.78
N VAL A 227 -16.32 -4.80 25.62
CA VAL A 227 -15.08 -5.13 24.92
C VAL A 227 -15.16 -4.74 23.44
N TYR A 228 -16.28 -5.00 22.77
CA TYR A 228 -16.49 -4.60 21.38
C TYR A 228 -16.48 -3.08 21.20
N ASN A 229 -17.26 -2.34 21.99
CA ASN A 229 -17.36 -0.89 21.89
C ASN A 229 -16.03 -0.20 22.19
N ARG A 230 -15.22 -0.80 23.06
CA ARG A 230 -13.85 -0.35 23.31
C ARG A 230 -12.94 -0.62 22.10
N ASN A 231 -12.98 -1.83 21.55
CA ASN A 231 -12.10 -2.23 20.44
C ASN A 231 -12.43 -1.54 19.12
N LYS A 232 -13.70 -1.22 18.83
CA LYS A 232 -14.10 -0.68 17.52
C LYS A 232 -13.56 0.72 17.22
N PHE A 233 -13.10 1.44 18.25
CA PHE A 233 -12.47 2.75 18.13
C PHE A 233 -10.97 2.75 18.41
N ALA A 234 -10.41 1.61 18.81
CA ALA A 234 -8.99 1.49 19.13
C ALA A 234 -8.13 1.66 17.88
N ARG A 235 -7.04 2.43 17.97
CA ARG A 235 -6.13 2.64 16.83
C ARG A 235 -4.76 2.03 17.03
N ASP A 236 -4.34 1.83 18.28
CA ASP A 236 -3.06 1.22 18.59
C ASP A 236 -3.16 -0.30 18.41
N ILE A 237 -2.34 -0.81 17.49
CA ILE A 237 -2.31 -2.22 17.10
C ILE A 237 -0.89 -2.78 17.15
N ILE A 238 -0.79 -4.10 17.16
CA ILE A 238 0.42 -4.84 16.75
C ILE A 238 0.00 -5.82 15.67
N ARG A 239 0.67 -5.78 14.53
CA ARG A 239 0.46 -6.65 13.38
C ARG A 239 1.80 -7.10 12.84
N ILE A 240 2.38 -8.09 13.51
CA ILE A 240 3.73 -8.59 13.23
C ILE A 240 3.67 -10.11 13.08
N PRO A 241 4.17 -10.68 11.97
CA PRO A 241 4.33 -12.13 11.82
C PRO A 241 5.20 -12.70 12.94
N LYS A 242 4.94 -13.95 13.36
CA LYS A 242 5.74 -14.62 14.40
C LYS A 242 7.20 -14.85 13.97
N GLY A 243 7.40 -15.07 12.68
CA GLY A 243 8.71 -15.14 12.05
C GLY A 243 8.59 -14.72 10.60
N THR A 244 9.73 -14.63 9.91
CA THR A 244 9.72 -14.31 8.49
C THR A 244 8.91 -15.36 7.73
N THR A 245 7.83 -14.92 7.09
CA THR A 245 6.88 -15.78 6.40
C THR A 245 6.84 -15.42 4.94
N ILE A 246 6.99 -16.41 4.06
CA ILE A 246 6.81 -16.22 2.62
C ILE A 246 5.38 -16.62 2.25
N GLY A 247 4.69 -15.74 1.53
CA GLY A 247 3.34 -16.02 1.08
C GLY A 247 3.04 -15.45 -0.30
N SER A 248 2.11 -16.12 -0.97
CA SER A 248 1.50 -15.67 -2.22
C SER A 248 0.35 -14.68 -1.99
N GLY A 249 0.00 -14.41 -0.73
CA GLY A 249 -1.03 -13.45 -0.33
C GLY A 249 -0.84 -12.08 -0.99
N THR A 250 -1.96 -11.43 -1.27
CA THR A 250 -2.06 -10.11 -1.89
C THR A 250 -2.30 -9.00 -0.86
N HIS A 251 -2.19 -9.28 0.44
CA HIS A 251 -2.20 -8.20 1.40
C HIS A 251 -0.82 -7.55 1.45
N LEU A 252 -0.78 -6.24 1.27
CA LEU A 252 0.39 -5.41 1.47
C LEU A 252 -0.02 -4.19 2.27
N MET A 253 0.71 -3.89 3.34
CA MET A 253 0.66 -2.59 3.99
C MET A 253 1.87 -1.81 3.49
N GLY A 254 1.64 -0.76 2.71
CA GLY A 254 2.69 0.05 2.07
C GLY A 254 3.62 0.82 3.02
N MET A 255 3.39 0.72 4.34
CA MET A 255 4.10 1.45 5.39
C MET A 255 5.61 1.28 5.33
N ASN A 256 6.09 0.06 5.10
CA ASN A 256 7.51 -0.21 4.90
C ASN A 256 7.68 -1.50 4.09
N ILE A 257 8.09 -1.32 2.83
CA ILE A 257 8.15 -2.40 1.84
C ILE A 257 9.49 -2.39 1.12
N GLY A 258 10.06 -3.55 0.84
CA GLY A 258 11.18 -3.68 -0.09
C GLY A 258 10.68 -4.21 -1.43
N VAL A 259 11.27 -3.74 -2.52
CA VAL A 259 10.80 -4.00 -3.88
C VAL A 259 11.96 -4.48 -4.76
N LEU A 260 11.76 -5.64 -5.41
CA LEU A 260 12.65 -6.17 -6.44
C LEU A 260 12.43 -5.39 -7.74
N ASN A 261 13.06 -4.22 -7.84
CA ASN A 261 12.90 -3.30 -8.96
C ASN A 261 14.05 -3.41 -10.01
N LYS A 262 14.85 -4.47 -9.90
CA LYS A 262 15.73 -4.98 -10.98
C LYS A 262 14.94 -5.60 -12.12
N GLU A 263 13.83 -6.23 -11.78
CA GLU A 263 12.86 -6.78 -12.71
C GLU A 263 11.71 -5.80 -12.88
N PHE A 264 10.94 -6.04 -13.93
CA PHE A 264 9.76 -5.26 -14.22
C PHE A 264 8.68 -5.45 -13.14
N ILE A 265 8.17 -4.34 -12.60
CA ILE A 265 7.04 -4.30 -11.67
C ILE A 265 5.97 -3.30 -12.18
N PRO A 266 4.68 -3.53 -11.91
CA PRO A 266 3.62 -2.60 -12.31
C PRO A 266 3.72 -1.26 -11.57
N PRO A 267 3.14 -0.17 -12.09
CA PRO A 267 3.07 1.09 -11.37
C PRO A 267 2.03 1.02 -10.24
N PHE A 268 2.24 1.81 -9.19
CA PHE A 268 1.17 2.15 -8.26
C PHE A 268 0.06 2.90 -9.01
N PHE A 269 -1.19 2.62 -8.61
CA PHE A 269 -2.28 3.48 -9.02
C PHE A 269 -2.08 4.87 -8.38
N PRO A 270 -2.10 5.97 -9.15
CA PRO A 270 -1.61 7.25 -8.63
C PRO A 270 -2.46 7.86 -7.49
N LEU A 271 -3.75 7.49 -7.40
CA LEU A 271 -4.77 8.21 -6.65
C LEU A 271 -5.46 7.40 -5.56
N GLY A 272 -5.77 8.06 -4.44
CA GLY A 272 -6.69 7.55 -3.44
C GLY A 272 -6.13 6.46 -2.52
N ARG A 273 -7.00 5.89 -1.67
CA ARG A 273 -6.63 4.88 -0.68
C ARG A 273 -6.48 3.49 -1.32
N SER A 274 -5.78 2.60 -0.61
CA SER A 274 -5.57 1.18 -0.98
C SER A 274 -4.70 0.96 -2.23
N VAL A 275 -3.87 1.93 -2.60
CA VAL A 275 -2.97 1.81 -3.76
C VAL A 275 -1.90 0.74 -3.57
N ASP A 276 -1.49 0.48 -2.32
CA ASP A 276 -0.60 -0.60 -1.92
C ASP A 276 -1.23 -1.99 -2.13
N LEU A 277 -2.51 -2.13 -1.78
CA LEU A 277 -3.28 -3.33 -2.06
C LEU A 277 -3.33 -3.60 -3.57
N LEU A 278 -3.71 -2.60 -4.38
CA LEU A 278 -3.76 -2.77 -5.83
C LEU A 278 -2.37 -3.06 -6.41
N PHE A 279 -1.32 -2.37 -5.96
CA PHE A 279 0.05 -2.63 -6.40
C PHE A 279 0.48 -4.09 -6.15
N SER A 280 0.15 -4.64 -4.99
CA SER A 280 0.47 -6.04 -4.68
C SER A 280 -0.36 -7.05 -5.50
N VAL A 281 -1.65 -6.76 -5.73
CA VAL A 281 -2.51 -7.57 -6.63
C VAL A 281 -1.95 -7.54 -8.05
N MET A 282 -1.63 -6.35 -8.57
CA MET A 282 -1.03 -6.19 -9.90
C MET A 282 0.30 -6.94 -9.99
N THR A 283 1.15 -6.85 -8.98
CA THR A 283 2.44 -7.57 -8.95
C THR A 283 2.21 -9.08 -9.09
N ARG A 284 1.20 -9.65 -8.41
CA ARG A 284 0.85 -11.08 -8.53
C ARG A 284 0.23 -11.44 -9.88
N LEU A 285 -0.60 -10.57 -10.42
CA LEU A 285 -1.26 -10.80 -11.70
C LEU A 285 -0.30 -10.69 -12.87
N VAL A 286 0.76 -9.87 -12.76
CA VAL A 286 1.78 -9.64 -13.79
C VAL A 286 2.93 -10.63 -13.65
N ASN A 287 3.41 -10.84 -12.43
CA ASN A 287 4.50 -11.76 -12.11
C ASN A 287 3.93 -12.97 -11.34
N LEU A 288 3.49 -14.01 -12.07
CA LEU A 288 2.82 -15.20 -11.50
C LEU A 288 3.68 -15.94 -10.46
N ASN A 289 4.99 -15.81 -10.57
CA ASN A 289 5.98 -16.45 -9.72
C ASN A 289 6.41 -15.57 -8.53
N SER A 290 5.86 -14.36 -8.41
CA SER A 290 6.20 -13.46 -7.32
C SER A 290 5.61 -13.94 -6.00
N ASN A 291 6.40 -13.82 -4.93
CA ASN A 291 5.98 -13.94 -3.54
C ASN A 291 6.28 -12.65 -2.76
N THR A 292 5.69 -12.55 -1.57
CA THR A 292 6.00 -11.53 -0.58
C THR A 292 6.60 -12.22 0.63
N ALA A 293 7.71 -11.70 1.13
CA ALA A 293 8.23 -12.05 2.44
C ALA A 293 7.75 -11.03 3.48
N PHE A 294 6.96 -11.51 4.44
CA PHE A 294 6.50 -10.77 5.61
C PHE A 294 7.54 -10.96 6.71
N LEU A 295 8.27 -9.91 7.07
CA LEU A 295 9.40 -9.99 8.00
C LEU A 295 8.92 -10.24 9.43
N GLY A 296 9.71 -10.99 10.21
CA GLY A 296 9.41 -11.35 11.61
C GLY A 296 9.52 -10.21 12.63
N PHE A 297 9.60 -8.96 12.17
CA PHE A 297 9.61 -7.75 13.00
C PHE A 297 8.65 -6.73 12.40
N GLY A 298 8.23 -5.76 13.21
CA GLY A 298 7.48 -4.61 12.74
C GLY A 298 8.15 -3.30 13.12
N LEU A 299 7.72 -2.23 12.45
CA LEU A 299 8.21 -0.88 12.71
C LEU A 299 7.12 -0.04 13.39
N PHE A 300 7.56 0.97 14.13
CA PHE A 300 6.64 1.85 14.85
C PHE A 300 6.01 2.86 13.89
N HIS A 301 4.69 2.84 13.77
CA HIS A 301 3.92 3.79 12.98
C HIS A 301 3.21 4.76 13.91
N SER A 302 3.61 6.02 13.87
CA SER A 302 3.15 7.07 14.78
C SER A 302 2.91 8.37 14.01
N PRO A 303 1.74 8.51 13.36
CA PRO A 303 1.37 9.77 12.71
C PRO A 303 1.40 10.95 13.68
N GLU A 304 1.83 12.10 13.17
CA GLU A 304 1.86 13.37 13.90
C GLU A 304 0.45 13.75 14.38
N ASP A 305 -0.52 13.68 13.48
CA ASP A 305 -1.92 13.95 13.81
C ASP A 305 -2.56 12.77 14.53
N THR A 306 -3.23 13.07 15.64
CA THR A 306 -4.12 12.09 16.27
C THR A 306 -5.31 11.83 15.36
N ARG A 307 -5.41 10.59 14.87
CA ARG A 307 -6.49 10.15 14.00
C ARG A 307 -7.62 9.57 14.84
N PHE A 308 -8.86 9.70 14.37
CA PHE A 308 -10.04 9.09 14.99
C PHE A 308 -10.89 8.40 13.92
N TYR A 309 -11.60 7.36 14.32
CA TYR A 309 -12.63 6.78 13.46
C TYR A 309 -13.92 7.58 13.61
N ALA A 310 -14.60 7.81 12.48
CA ALA A 310 -15.97 8.31 12.52
C ALA A 310 -16.89 7.27 13.20
N GLU A 311 -17.90 7.73 13.92
CA GLU A 311 -18.84 6.86 14.64
C GLU A 311 -19.54 5.86 13.72
N ASP A 312 -19.88 6.30 12.51
CA ASP A 312 -20.54 5.50 11.47
C ASP A 312 -19.57 4.66 10.60
N SER A 313 -18.26 4.72 10.86
CA SER A 313 -17.25 4.06 10.02
C SER A 313 -17.34 2.53 10.01
N MET A 314 -17.97 1.95 11.03
CA MET A 314 -18.28 0.51 11.12
C MET A 314 -19.58 0.15 10.40
N GLN A 315 -20.51 1.10 10.27
CA GLN A 315 -21.88 0.91 9.80
C GLN A 315 -22.04 1.23 8.31
N ARG A 316 -21.09 1.94 7.70
CA ARG A 316 -21.14 2.32 6.29
C ARG A 316 -20.01 1.70 5.51
N LEU A 317 -20.32 1.15 4.34
CA LEU A 317 -19.35 0.79 3.35
C LEU A 317 -18.94 2.02 2.55
N LYS A 318 -17.63 2.21 2.42
CA LYS A 318 -17.04 3.30 1.65
C LYS A 318 -16.06 2.69 0.65
N PRO A 319 -16.52 2.27 -0.55
CA PRO A 319 -15.62 1.84 -1.60
C PRO A 319 -14.78 3.03 -2.04
N ASN A 320 -13.50 2.78 -2.29
CA ASN A 320 -12.59 3.72 -2.89
C ASN A 320 -12.53 3.48 -4.40
N LEU A 321 -12.01 4.46 -5.14
CA LEU A 321 -11.78 4.34 -6.58
C LEU A 321 -10.99 3.06 -6.93
N VAL A 322 -9.96 2.76 -6.14
CA VAL A 322 -9.13 1.55 -6.29
C VAL A 322 -9.94 0.26 -6.15
N ASP A 323 -10.93 0.21 -5.25
CA ASP A 323 -11.73 -1.00 -5.03
C ASP A 323 -12.57 -1.36 -6.27
N LEU A 324 -13.05 -0.34 -7.00
CA LEU A 324 -13.82 -0.51 -8.24
C LEU A 324 -12.92 -0.95 -9.40
N ILE A 325 -11.76 -0.31 -9.56
CA ILE A 325 -10.78 -0.69 -10.58
C ILE A 325 -10.28 -2.12 -10.35
N MET A 326 -9.95 -2.46 -9.09
CA MET A 326 -9.52 -3.81 -8.72
C MET A 326 -10.61 -4.85 -8.99
N SER A 327 -11.89 -4.52 -8.83
CA SER A 327 -13.00 -5.43 -9.15
C SER A 327 -13.04 -5.79 -10.63
N VAL A 328 -12.80 -4.82 -11.53
CA VAL A 328 -12.68 -5.06 -12.98
C VAL A 328 -11.48 -5.95 -13.29
N ILE A 329 -10.29 -5.60 -12.75
CA ILE A 329 -9.05 -6.33 -13.00
C ILE A 329 -9.15 -7.79 -12.54
N LEU A 330 -9.73 -8.05 -11.37
CA LEU A 330 -9.87 -9.40 -10.83
C LEU A 330 -10.89 -10.25 -11.61
N ALA A 331 -11.98 -9.63 -12.09
CA ALA A 331 -12.96 -10.31 -12.92
C ALA A 331 -12.41 -10.69 -14.30
N CYS A 332 -11.54 -9.84 -14.86
CA CYS A 332 -10.98 -9.96 -16.20
C CYS A 332 -9.48 -10.29 -16.17
N ARG A 333 -9.04 -11.09 -15.19
CA ARG A 333 -7.63 -11.45 -15.01
C ARG A 333 -7.03 -12.08 -16.29
N PRO A 334 -5.76 -11.79 -16.63
CA PRO A 334 -5.14 -12.39 -17.82
C PRO A 334 -5.05 -13.92 -17.72
N ASP A 335 -5.18 -14.59 -18.86
CA ASP A 335 -5.06 -16.05 -18.97
C ASP A 335 -3.71 -16.51 -18.42
N ARG A 336 -3.69 -17.62 -17.65
CA ARG A 336 -2.47 -18.19 -17.07
C ARG A 336 -1.48 -18.66 -18.14
N GLU A 337 -1.93 -18.96 -19.35
CA GLU A 337 -1.06 -19.34 -20.48
C GLU A 337 -0.18 -18.17 -20.96
N ILE A 338 -0.54 -16.92 -20.65
CA ILE A 338 0.29 -15.76 -20.94
C ILE A 338 1.40 -15.70 -19.88
N THR A 339 2.60 -16.13 -20.23
CA THR A 339 3.73 -16.23 -19.30
C THR A 339 4.57 -14.96 -19.20
N SER A 340 4.57 -14.12 -20.23
CA SER A 340 5.34 -12.86 -20.26
C SER A 340 4.68 -11.80 -19.37
N PRO A 341 5.37 -11.25 -18.35
CA PRO A 341 4.85 -10.15 -17.53
C PRO A 341 4.36 -8.95 -18.33
N HIS A 342 5.08 -8.59 -19.39
CA HIS A 342 4.69 -7.49 -20.28
C HIS A 342 3.34 -7.78 -20.96
N ASN A 343 3.16 -8.98 -21.53
CA ASN A 343 1.90 -9.32 -22.20
C ASN A 343 0.74 -9.38 -21.19
N ARG A 344 0.98 -9.91 -19.98
CA ARG A 344 -0.05 -9.93 -18.92
C ARG A 344 -0.46 -8.51 -18.52
N LEU A 345 0.49 -7.58 -18.40
CA LEU A 345 0.17 -6.20 -18.10
C LEU A 345 -0.62 -5.54 -19.25
N ASN A 346 -0.23 -5.81 -20.50
CA ASN A 346 -0.93 -5.31 -21.68
C ASN A 346 -2.37 -5.82 -21.77
N ASP A 347 -2.63 -7.08 -21.40
CA ASP A 347 -3.99 -7.63 -21.30
C ASP A 347 -4.83 -6.87 -20.27
N ILE A 348 -4.28 -6.62 -19.06
CA ILE A 348 -4.97 -5.83 -18.04
C ILE A 348 -5.25 -4.42 -18.56
N ALA A 349 -4.26 -3.82 -19.24
CA ALA A 349 -4.40 -2.49 -19.82
C ALA A 349 -5.53 -2.43 -20.86
N ASP A 350 -5.64 -3.42 -21.74
CA ASP A 350 -6.69 -3.50 -22.76
C ASP A 350 -8.08 -3.59 -22.12
N VAL A 351 -8.23 -4.40 -21.07
CA VAL A 351 -9.49 -4.48 -20.30
C VAL A 351 -9.86 -3.12 -19.72
N LEU A 352 -8.93 -2.42 -19.07
CA LEU A 352 -9.24 -1.12 -18.47
C LEU A 352 -9.60 -0.07 -19.52
N LEU A 353 -8.92 -0.08 -20.67
CA LEU A 353 -9.22 0.80 -21.79
C LEU A 353 -10.61 0.50 -22.39
N GLU A 354 -10.94 -0.77 -22.59
CA GLU A 354 -12.25 -1.21 -23.06
C GLU A 354 -13.36 -0.70 -22.14
N PHE A 355 -13.27 -0.98 -20.83
CA PHE A 355 -14.28 -0.53 -19.86
C PHE A 355 -14.39 1.00 -19.79
N SER A 356 -13.26 1.71 -19.87
CA SER A 356 -13.27 3.18 -19.88
C SER A 356 -13.98 3.77 -21.11
N SER A 357 -14.13 2.99 -22.19
CA SER A 357 -14.76 3.41 -23.43
C SER A 357 -16.28 3.18 -23.48
N PHE A 358 -16.84 2.46 -22.51
CA PHE A 358 -18.28 2.17 -22.47
C PHE A 358 -19.13 3.44 -22.35
N GLY A 359 -20.36 3.36 -22.88
CA GLY A 359 -21.35 4.40 -22.62
C GLY A 359 -21.63 4.51 -21.12
N LYS A 360 -21.91 5.71 -20.62
CA LYS A 360 -22.07 5.97 -19.17
C LYS A 360 -23.01 4.99 -18.44
N ILE A 361 -24.13 4.64 -19.07
CA ILE A 361 -25.12 3.71 -18.49
C ILE A 361 -24.53 2.30 -18.40
N GLU A 362 -24.00 1.80 -19.52
CA GLU A 362 -23.34 0.49 -19.60
C GLU A 362 -22.17 0.38 -18.63
N PHE A 363 -21.34 1.41 -18.52
CA PHE A 363 -20.23 1.46 -17.57
C PHE A 363 -20.70 1.28 -16.12
N VAL A 364 -21.72 2.06 -15.71
CA VAL A 364 -22.29 1.99 -14.36
C VAL A 364 -22.83 0.59 -14.08
N GLU A 365 -23.57 0.01 -15.02
CA GLU A 365 -24.16 -1.33 -14.88
C GLU A 365 -23.08 -2.41 -14.75
N VAL A 366 -22.10 -2.44 -15.65
CA VAL A 366 -21.07 -3.49 -15.65
C VAL A 366 -20.14 -3.37 -14.45
N VAL A 367 -19.65 -2.18 -14.12
CA VAL A 367 -18.77 -1.99 -12.95
C VAL A 367 -19.51 -2.30 -11.65
N HIS A 368 -20.78 -1.91 -11.55
CA HIS A 368 -21.62 -2.25 -10.40
C HIS A 368 -21.82 -3.76 -10.28
N ASP A 369 -22.11 -4.49 -11.36
CA ASP A 369 -22.26 -5.95 -11.33
C ASP A 369 -20.98 -6.66 -10.88
N LEU A 370 -19.83 -6.27 -11.43
CA LEU A 370 -18.53 -6.85 -11.06
C LEU A 370 -18.18 -6.60 -9.60
N TRP A 371 -18.37 -5.37 -9.12
CA TRP A 371 -18.16 -5.05 -7.71
C TRP A 371 -19.17 -5.78 -6.81
N SER A 372 -20.44 -5.85 -7.23
CA SER A 372 -21.53 -6.50 -6.50
C SER A 372 -21.23 -7.97 -6.20
N LYS A 373 -20.64 -8.70 -7.15
CA LYS A 373 -20.22 -10.10 -6.95
C LYS A 373 -19.25 -10.24 -5.79
N SER A 374 -18.29 -9.33 -5.66
CA SER A 374 -17.31 -9.35 -4.56
C SER A 374 -17.95 -9.03 -3.21
N ILE A 375 -18.85 -8.03 -3.16
CA ILE A 375 -19.45 -7.58 -1.92
C ILE A 375 -20.56 -8.51 -1.42
N GLN A 376 -21.24 -9.22 -2.32
CA GLN A 376 -22.22 -10.25 -1.94
C GLN A 376 -21.58 -11.40 -1.16
N VAL A 377 -20.38 -11.85 -1.54
CA VAL A 377 -19.63 -12.85 -0.77
C VAL A 377 -19.32 -12.34 0.64
N TYR A 378 -18.97 -11.06 0.76
CA TYR A 378 -18.74 -10.43 2.05
C TYR A 378 -20.02 -10.31 2.89
N ALA A 379 -21.13 -9.88 2.29
CA ALA A 379 -22.44 -9.80 2.96
C ALA A 379 -22.89 -11.17 3.49
N LEU A 380 -22.83 -12.20 2.64
CA LEU A 380 -23.18 -13.56 3.01
C LEU A 380 -22.31 -14.09 4.17
N GLU A 381 -21.02 -13.74 4.18
CA GLU A 381 -20.17 -14.07 5.32
C GLU A 381 -20.65 -13.40 6.61
N LEU A 382 -21.00 -12.12 6.58
CA LEU A 382 -21.51 -11.41 7.76
C LEU A 382 -22.85 -11.99 8.25
N GLU A 383 -23.77 -12.31 7.34
CA GLU A 383 -25.04 -12.98 7.69
C GLU A 383 -24.81 -14.31 8.39
N ASN A 384 -23.93 -15.15 7.84
CA ASN A 384 -23.56 -16.43 8.44
C ASN A 384 -22.96 -16.25 9.83
N LEU A 385 -22.13 -15.21 10.04
CA LEU A 385 -21.55 -14.93 11.35
C LEU A 385 -22.60 -14.45 12.36
N LEU A 386 -23.59 -13.65 11.92
CA LEU A 386 -24.69 -13.22 12.78
C LEU A 386 -25.53 -14.41 13.26
N GLU A 387 -25.78 -15.38 12.37
CA GLU A 387 -26.45 -16.64 12.72
C GLU A 387 -25.59 -17.51 13.64
N GLU A 388 -24.35 -17.79 13.26
CA GLU A 388 -23.39 -18.63 14.01
C GLU A 388 -23.24 -18.15 15.46
N TYR A 389 -23.07 -16.83 15.64
CA TYR A 389 -22.85 -16.22 16.95
C TYR A 389 -24.13 -15.72 17.62
N LYS A 390 -25.30 -16.06 17.05
CA LYS A 390 -26.62 -15.72 17.61
C LYS A 390 -26.74 -14.25 17.97
N ARG A 391 -26.20 -13.37 17.11
CA ARG A 391 -26.23 -11.92 17.27
C ARG A 391 -25.64 -11.41 18.60
N LYS A 392 -24.57 -12.04 19.09
CA LYS A 392 -23.87 -11.63 20.33
C LYS A 392 -22.41 -11.24 20.07
N PRO A 393 -21.88 -10.16 20.67
CA PRO A 393 -22.58 -9.21 21.54
C PRO A 393 -23.56 -8.33 20.75
N VAL A 394 -24.52 -7.70 21.43
CA VAL A 394 -25.65 -7.00 20.76
C VAL A 394 -25.15 -5.82 19.94
N SER A 395 -24.22 -5.03 20.47
CA SER A 395 -23.63 -3.87 19.82
C SER A 395 -22.90 -4.24 18.53
N TRP A 396 -22.20 -5.39 18.53
CA TRP A 396 -21.56 -5.94 17.32
C TRP A 396 -22.60 -6.33 16.28
N ALA A 397 -23.66 -7.02 16.71
CA ALA A 397 -24.72 -7.43 15.81
C ALA A 397 -25.44 -6.23 15.20
N THR A 398 -25.76 -5.21 16.00
CA THR A 398 -26.36 -3.95 15.53
C THR A 398 -25.51 -3.26 14.48
N ASP A 399 -24.21 -3.05 14.76
CA ASP A 399 -23.31 -2.41 13.79
C ASP A 399 -23.14 -3.26 12.52
N THR A 400 -23.20 -4.59 12.62
CA THR A 400 -23.15 -5.51 11.47
C THR A 400 -24.43 -5.47 10.64
N ASP A 401 -25.61 -5.44 11.29
CA ASP A 401 -26.91 -5.30 10.63
C ASP A 401 -26.99 -3.96 9.87
N LEU A 402 -26.55 -2.86 10.48
CA LEU A 402 -26.49 -1.55 9.82
C LEU A 402 -25.54 -1.56 8.61
N LEU A 403 -24.39 -2.25 8.72
CA LEU A 403 -23.49 -2.43 7.59
C LEU A 403 -24.11 -3.27 6.47
N LEU A 404 -24.85 -4.32 6.80
CA LEU A 404 -25.58 -5.14 5.83
C LEU A 404 -26.66 -4.32 5.12
N ASP A 405 -27.43 -3.51 5.86
CA ASP A 405 -28.43 -2.60 5.29
C ASP A 405 -27.78 -1.63 4.28
N ASP A 406 -26.62 -1.06 4.62
CA ASP A 406 -25.85 -0.18 3.75
C ASP A 406 -25.34 -0.92 2.49
N ILE A 407 -24.84 -2.15 2.64
CA ILE A 407 -24.42 -3.00 1.52
C ILE A 407 -25.62 -3.30 0.60
N TYR A 408 -26.76 -3.69 1.14
CA TYR A 408 -27.95 -4.00 0.33
C TYR A 408 -28.54 -2.77 -0.33
N GLU A 409 -28.39 -1.58 0.26
CA GLU A 409 -28.71 -0.33 -0.43
C GLU A 409 -27.82 -0.13 -1.65
N LEU A 410 -26.50 -0.29 -1.50
CA LEU A 410 -25.55 -0.17 -2.61
C LEU A 410 -25.75 -1.23 -3.70
N LEU A 411 -26.16 -2.44 -3.33
CA LEU A 411 -26.49 -3.51 -4.27
C LEU A 411 -27.79 -3.24 -5.04
N ARG A 412 -28.76 -2.55 -4.44
CA ARG A 412 -30.05 -2.23 -5.09
C ARG A 412 -29.98 -1.00 -5.99
N GLU A 413 -29.21 0.01 -5.59
CA GLU A 413 -29.16 1.32 -6.27
C GLU A 413 -27.75 1.57 -6.83
N PRO A 414 -27.45 1.14 -8.08
CA PRO A 414 -26.11 1.30 -8.67
C PRO A 414 -25.58 2.73 -8.59
N SER A 415 -26.45 3.72 -8.79
CA SER A 415 -26.08 5.14 -8.76
C SER A 415 -25.46 5.60 -7.44
N TYR A 416 -25.73 4.92 -6.32
CA TYR A 416 -25.17 5.27 -5.01
C TYR A 416 -23.68 4.98 -4.95
N LEU A 417 -23.21 3.96 -5.67
CA LEU A 417 -21.79 3.61 -5.80
C LEU A 417 -20.98 4.74 -6.48
N PHE A 418 -21.63 5.53 -7.32
CA PHE A 418 -21.03 6.59 -8.14
C PHE A 418 -21.39 8.00 -7.63
N SER A 419 -21.74 8.12 -6.35
CA SER A 419 -22.12 9.41 -5.76
C SER A 419 -20.91 10.21 -5.29
N LYS A 420 -20.58 11.28 -6.02
CA LYS A 420 -19.48 12.20 -5.65
C LYS A 420 -19.63 12.77 -4.25
N LYS A 421 -20.86 13.05 -3.82
CA LYS A 421 -21.17 13.52 -2.47
C LYS A 421 -20.83 12.46 -1.40
N ARG A 422 -21.04 11.18 -1.70
CA ARG A 422 -20.85 10.07 -0.76
C ARG A 422 -19.39 9.59 -0.72
N TYR A 423 -18.75 9.49 -1.89
CA TYR A 423 -17.46 8.81 -2.05
C TYR A 423 -16.33 9.66 -2.64
N GLY A 424 -16.63 10.88 -3.09
CA GLY A 424 -15.64 11.80 -3.63
C GLY A 424 -15.39 11.64 -5.14
N PHE A 425 -16.03 10.67 -5.79
CA PHE A 425 -15.94 10.43 -7.23
C PHE A 425 -17.31 10.11 -7.83
N ASN A 426 -17.48 10.40 -9.13
CA ASN A 426 -18.62 9.95 -9.94
C ASN A 426 -18.18 8.94 -11.02
N SER A 427 -19.13 8.47 -11.84
CA SER A 427 -18.84 7.54 -12.95
C SER A 427 -17.80 8.08 -13.92
N ASP A 428 -17.85 9.37 -14.25
CA ASP A 428 -16.97 9.99 -15.23
C ASP A 428 -15.54 10.08 -14.67
N ASP A 429 -15.41 10.41 -13.38
CA ASP A 429 -14.13 10.38 -12.65
C ASP A 429 -13.52 8.97 -12.69
N ILE A 430 -14.31 7.92 -12.44
CA ILE A 430 -13.82 6.52 -12.47
C ILE A 430 -13.46 6.10 -13.90
N GLN A 431 -14.30 6.37 -14.90
CA GLN A 431 -14.01 6.06 -16.31
C GLN A 431 -12.71 6.71 -16.76
N TYR A 432 -12.53 8.00 -16.45
CA TYR A 432 -11.32 8.74 -16.78
C TYR A 432 -10.08 8.08 -16.15
N HIS A 433 -10.10 7.83 -14.84
CA HIS A 433 -8.93 7.25 -14.16
C HIS A 433 -8.67 5.80 -14.56
N MET A 434 -9.72 5.03 -14.88
CA MET A 434 -9.58 3.69 -15.44
C MET A 434 -8.87 3.73 -16.80
N GLY A 435 -9.28 4.64 -17.69
CA GLY A 435 -8.65 4.82 -18.99
C GLY A 435 -7.21 5.32 -18.89
N MET A 436 -6.95 6.31 -18.04
CA MET A 436 -5.59 6.83 -17.82
C MET A 436 -4.66 5.78 -17.22
N TYR A 437 -5.14 4.99 -16.26
CA TYR A 437 -4.35 3.88 -15.72
C TYR A 437 -4.11 2.81 -16.79
N GLY A 438 -5.11 2.44 -17.60
CA GLY A 438 -4.93 1.54 -18.74
C GLY A 438 -3.85 2.03 -19.72
N LYS A 439 -3.87 3.31 -20.10
CA LYS A 439 -2.81 3.93 -20.93
C LYS A 439 -1.44 3.84 -20.25
N LEU A 440 -1.37 4.16 -18.96
CA LEU A 440 -0.13 4.07 -18.18
C LEU A 440 0.41 2.63 -18.20
N LEU A 441 -0.44 1.63 -17.97
CA LEU A 441 -0.03 0.23 -17.97
C LEU A 441 0.58 -0.21 -19.31
N LYS A 442 0.07 0.28 -20.45
CA LYS A 442 0.64 -0.02 -21.79
C LYS A 442 2.07 0.47 -21.95
N ILE A 443 2.37 1.67 -21.46
CA ILE A 443 3.68 2.31 -21.70
C ILE A 443 4.69 2.09 -20.56
N TRP A 444 4.23 1.61 -19.40
CA TRP A 444 5.05 1.45 -18.20
C TRP A 444 6.30 0.56 -18.37
N PRO A 445 6.24 -0.60 -19.06
CA PRO A 445 7.44 -1.42 -19.29
C PRO A 445 8.57 -0.67 -19.99
N ASP A 446 8.22 0.14 -20.98
CA ASP A 446 9.18 0.90 -21.77
C ASP A 446 9.71 2.11 -21.00
N ILE A 447 8.85 2.80 -20.24
CA ILE A 447 9.28 3.89 -19.33
C ILE A 447 10.26 3.34 -18.28
N HIS A 448 9.95 2.21 -17.66
CA HIS A 448 10.80 1.59 -16.64
C HIS A 448 12.18 1.22 -17.22
N LYS A 449 12.19 0.56 -18.37
CA LYS A 449 13.44 0.20 -19.08
C LYS A 449 14.25 1.44 -19.46
N HIS A 450 13.61 2.47 -20.00
CA HIS A 450 14.27 3.73 -20.36
C HIS A 450 14.84 4.42 -19.11
N SER A 451 14.09 4.45 -18.01
CA SER A 451 14.54 5.02 -16.73
C SER A 451 15.74 4.26 -16.17
N ALA A 452 15.75 2.92 -16.27
CA ALA A 452 16.89 2.11 -15.85
C ALA A 452 18.16 2.45 -16.65
N GLN A 453 18.03 2.69 -17.96
CA GLN A 453 19.16 3.14 -18.78
C GLN A 453 19.65 4.54 -18.36
N LEU A 454 18.73 5.50 -18.17
CA LEU A 454 19.09 6.84 -17.69
C LEU A 454 19.77 6.81 -16.31
N ASN A 455 19.32 5.93 -15.40
CA ASN A 455 19.94 5.72 -14.10
C ASN A 455 21.38 5.20 -14.21
N GLN A 456 21.65 4.28 -15.14
CA GLN A 456 23.00 3.78 -15.41
C GLN A 456 23.93 4.85 -15.97
N GLU A 457 23.39 5.79 -16.73
CA GLU A 457 24.13 6.91 -17.34
C GLU A 457 24.25 8.14 -16.42
N GLY A 458 23.68 8.11 -15.20
CA GLY A 458 23.66 9.25 -14.29
C GLY A 458 22.82 10.42 -14.82
N ARG A 459 21.74 10.11 -15.56
CA ARG A 459 20.79 11.07 -16.15
C ARG A 459 19.33 10.86 -15.69
N GLY A 460 19.08 9.93 -14.78
CA GLY A 460 17.75 9.65 -14.25
C GLY A 460 17.27 10.63 -13.18
N LEU A 461 16.18 10.29 -12.49
CA LEU A 461 15.51 11.13 -11.49
C LEU A 461 16.36 11.48 -10.26
N LEU A 462 17.45 10.74 -10.01
CA LEU A 462 18.35 10.97 -8.87
C LEU A 462 19.46 12.01 -9.14
N LYS A 463 19.46 12.64 -10.31
CA LYS A 463 20.50 13.60 -10.72
C LYS A 463 20.28 15.01 -10.18
#